data_AF-A0A353LL59-F1
#
_entry.id   AF-A0A353LL59-F1
#
_cell.length_a   1.000
_cell.length_b   1.000
_cell.length_c   1.000
_cell.angle_alpha   90.00
_cell.angle_beta   90.00
_cell.angle_gamma   90.00
#
_symmetry.space_group_name_H-M   'P 1'
#
loop_
_entity.id
_entity.type
_entity.pdbx_description
1 polymer ?
#
loop_
_entity_poly.entity_id
_entity_poly.type
_entity_poly.pdbx_seq_one_letter_code
_entity_poly.pdbx_strand_id
1 'polypeptide(L)'
;MEKKEKTKLSVTGNHCVISYFYVIVLVLLLGSCVANNTKGEESAELMSKAVPVWAEGREKEMNLTLGFRGTFNADPHSEAILRVAASTVYRLFLNGEFVGSGPARAGHGYFRVDRYDLSERLKAGENIVAIEVAGYNVNTYYTTDQPSFLQAEATVDGKVVLHTGENGRFEATEIRERLQKVERYSFQRPFTEYYRLEEGYDQWRSDKTRTLETVKLVPMPLVNLLPRGVDQPAYTLLKPVQLYSRGTFASKIPGQYYKDRSLVNISEQFKGYPETELEAVPSQRIQELQTVTKESLNTPYVGSTTIDLKTNEFSILDFGINQTGFIGAVIRCTEPTEVWFHFDEML
;
A
#
# COMPACT_ATOMS: atom_id res chain seq x y z
N MET A 1 43.94 -23.30 59.87
CA MET A 1 43.20 -22.77 61.05
C MET A 1 42.22 -21.75 60.48
N GLU A 2 40.90 -21.84 60.55
CA GLU A 2 39.98 -22.56 61.43
C GLU A 2 38.72 -22.97 60.65
N LYS A 3 38.04 -24.00 61.15
CA LYS A 3 36.72 -24.47 60.72
C LYS A 3 35.67 -23.37 60.88
N LYS A 4 34.69 -23.32 59.96
CA LYS A 4 33.34 -22.83 60.28
C LYS A 4 32.28 -23.86 59.92
N GLU A 5 31.45 -24.13 60.93
CA GLU A 5 30.41 -25.14 61.01
C GLU A 5 29.27 -24.90 60.03
N LYS A 6 28.68 -26.00 59.55
CA LYS A 6 27.39 -26.01 58.88
C LYS A 6 26.29 -26.14 59.94
N THR A 7 25.49 -25.10 60.11
CA THR A 7 24.22 -25.17 60.86
C THR A 7 23.11 -25.54 59.87
N LYS A 8 22.53 -26.74 60.04
CA LYS A 8 21.28 -27.14 59.38
C LYS A 8 20.11 -26.46 60.09
N LEU A 9 19.34 -25.63 59.38
CA LEU A 9 17.95 -25.34 59.75
C LEU A 9 17.03 -26.25 58.94
N SER A 10 16.21 -27.04 59.63
CA SER A 10 15.08 -27.75 59.03
C SER A 10 13.92 -26.78 58.84
N VAL A 11 13.42 -26.66 57.61
CA VAL A 11 12.10 -26.08 57.36
C VAL A 11 11.19 -27.22 56.90
N THR A 12 10.48 -27.79 57.85
CA THR A 12 9.25 -28.56 57.61
C THR A 12 8.14 -27.57 57.32
N GLY A 13 7.60 -27.57 56.09
CA GLY A 13 6.48 -26.70 55.74
C GLY A 13 5.91 -26.95 54.35
N ASN A 14 4.81 -27.71 54.30
CA ASN A 14 3.70 -27.61 53.34
C ASN A 14 4.04 -27.50 51.84
N HIS A 15 4.75 -28.48 51.27
CA HIS A 15 4.84 -28.61 49.81
C HIS A 15 3.57 -29.18 49.14
N CYS A 16 2.67 -29.81 49.90
CA CYS A 16 1.49 -30.47 49.32
C CYS A 16 0.35 -29.48 48.98
N VAL A 17 0.21 -28.38 49.72
CA VAL A 17 -0.90 -27.41 49.53
C VAL A 17 -0.58 -26.39 48.43
N ILE A 18 0.70 -26.04 48.26
CA ILE A 18 1.15 -25.09 47.24
C ILE A 18 1.01 -25.70 45.83
N SER A 19 1.24 -27.00 45.67
CA SER A 19 1.16 -27.68 44.37
C SER A 19 -0.27 -27.73 43.81
N TYR A 20 -1.29 -27.90 44.66
CA TYR A 20 -2.69 -27.88 44.23
C TYR A 20 -3.17 -26.49 43.81
N PHE A 21 -2.66 -25.42 44.44
CA PHE A 21 -3.04 -24.05 44.10
C PHE A 21 -2.50 -23.64 42.72
N TYR A 22 -1.28 -24.04 42.38
CA TYR A 22 -0.71 -23.75 41.04
C TYR A 22 -1.38 -24.55 39.92
N VAL A 23 -1.82 -25.79 40.18
CA VAL A 23 -2.54 -26.60 39.17
C VAL A 23 -3.93 -26.03 38.90
N ILE A 24 -4.64 -25.53 39.92
CA ILE A 24 -5.98 -24.92 39.75
C ILE A 24 -5.89 -23.57 39.02
N VAL A 25 -4.85 -22.77 39.29
CA VAL A 25 -4.62 -21.49 38.57
C VAL A 25 -4.22 -21.74 37.11
N LEU A 26 -3.47 -22.82 36.81
CA LEU A 26 -3.12 -23.18 35.42
C LEU A 26 -4.34 -23.66 34.62
N VAL A 27 -5.28 -24.39 35.24
CA VAL A 27 -6.52 -24.84 34.58
C VAL A 27 -7.50 -23.68 34.37
N LEU A 28 -7.56 -22.70 35.28
CA LEU A 28 -8.36 -21.49 35.08
C LEU A 28 -7.75 -20.56 34.02
N LEU A 29 -6.42 -20.49 33.92
CA LEU A 29 -5.74 -19.76 32.83
C LEU A 29 -5.88 -20.45 31.46
N LEU A 30 -5.93 -21.79 31.41
CA LEU A 30 -6.19 -22.54 30.17
C LEU A 30 -7.68 -22.50 29.76
N GLY A 31 -8.60 -22.41 30.72
CA GLY A 31 -10.03 -22.17 30.45
C GLY A 31 -10.34 -20.76 29.95
N SER A 32 -9.43 -19.80 30.19
CA SER A 32 -9.52 -18.42 29.69
C SER A 32 -8.92 -18.24 28.29
N CYS A 33 -8.21 -19.25 27.78
CA CYS A 33 -7.65 -19.27 26.42
C CYS A 33 -8.61 -19.89 25.38
N VAL A 34 -9.81 -20.32 25.79
CA VAL A 34 -10.93 -20.44 24.86
C VAL A 34 -11.55 -19.05 24.74
N ALA A 35 -10.80 -18.14 24.12
CA ALA A 35 -11.41 -16.96 23.53
C ALA A 35 -12.54 -17.49 22.64
N ASN A 36 -13.75 -16.96 22.83
CA ASN A 36 -14.90 -17.17 21.96
C ASN A 36 -14.46 -16.89 20.52
N ASN A 37 -14.01 -17.94 19.83
CA ASN A 37 -13.82 -17.95 18.40
C ASN A 37 -15.19 -18.25 17.77
N THR A 38 -16.19 -17.46 18.14
CA THR A 38 -17.43 -17.29 17.39
C THR A 38 -17.21 -16.15 16.40
N LYS A 39 -16.08 -16.17 15.67
CA LYS A 39 -16.07 -15.62 14.32
C LYS A 39 -16.69 -16.73 13.49
N GLY A 40 -17.87 -16.48 12.94
CA GLY A 40 -18.59 -17.44 12.10
C GLY A 40 -17.63 -18.08 11.10
N GLU A 41 -17.81 -19.39 10.84
CA GLU A 41 -17.06 -20.12 9.83
C GLU A 41 -16.94 -19.26 8.57
N GLU A 42 -15.71 -18.95 8.20
CA GLU A 42 -15.45 -18.17 7.00
C GLU A 42 -15.96 -18.99 5.81
N SER A 43 -16.88 -18.42 5.04
CA SER A 43 -17.44 -19.08 3.86
C SER A 43 -16.31 -19.66 3.00
N ALA A 44 -16.43 -20.94 2.62
CA ALA A 44 -15.48 -21.58 1.71
C ALA A 44 -15.40 -20.85 0.35
N GLU A 45 -16.46 -20.12 -0.01
CA GLU A 45 -16.51 -19.26 -1.18
C GLU A 45 -15.96 -17.86 -0.84
N LEU A 46 -14.83 -17.50 -1.47
CA LEU A 46 -14.12 -16.24 -1.20
C LEU A 46 -14.84 -15.01 -1.76
N MET A 47 -15.60 -15.15 -2.86
CA MET A 47 -16.48 -14.11 -3.43
C MET A 47 -17.61 -14.80 -4.21
N SER A 48 -18.83 -14.25 -4.14
CA SER A 48 -20.04 -14.93 -4.63
C SER A 48 -20.54 -14.45 -5.99
N LYS A 49 -20.47 -13.14 -6.25
CA LYS A 49 -20.94 -12.50 -7.49
C LYS A 49 -19.83 -11.83 -8.28
N ALA A 50 -18.78 -11.36 -7.60
CA ALA A 50 -17.71 -10.66 -8.26
C ALA A 50 -16.95 -11.56 -9.24
N VAL A 51 -16.71 -11.06 -10.45
CA VAL A 51 -15.77 -11.67 -11.42
C VAL A 51 -14.66 -10.68 -11.77
N PRO A 52 -13.48 -11.16 -12.24
CA PRO A 52 -12.42 -10.29 -12.72
C PRO A 52 -12.91 -9.38 -13.86
N VAL A 53 -12.59 -8.09 -13.77
CA VAL A 53 -12.86 -7.10 -14.82
C VAL A 53 -11.63 -6.23 -15.07
N TRP A 54 -11.50 -5.74 -16.30
CA TRP A 54 -10.50 -4.75 -16.68
C TRP A 54 -10.98 -3.92 -17.87
N ALA A 55 -10.22 -2.89 -18.25
CA ALA A 55 -10.48 -2.11 -19.45
C ALA A 55 -10.37 -2.99 -20.72
N GLU A 56 -11.36 -2.89 -21.62
CA GLU A 56 -11.48 -3.69 -22.83
C GLU A 56 -10.20 -3.66 -23.68
N GLY A 57 -9.56 -4.83 -23.85
CA GLY A 57 -8.38 -5.01 -24.69
C GLY A 57 -7.08 -4.43 -24.13
N ARG A 58 -7.06 -4.00 -22.86
CA ARG A 58 -5.92 -3.30 -22.23
C ARG A 58 -5.34 -4.06 -21.03
N GLU A 59 -5.71 -5.33 -20.84
CA GLU A 59 -5.30 -6.14 -19.69
C GLU A 59 -3.80 -6.44 -19.67
N LYS A 60 -3.14 -6.42 -20.83
CA LYS A 60 -1.69 -6.64 -20.98
C LYS A 60 -0.88 -5.36 -21.11
N GLU A 61 -1.53 -4.21 -21.02
CA GLU A 61 -0.86 -2.91 -21.18
C GLU A 61 0.08 -2.65 -19.99
N MET A 62 1.32 -2.27 -20.28
CA MET A 62 2.33 -2.02 -19.24
C MET A 62 2.00 -0.78 -18.44
N ASN A 63 2.25 -0.85 -17.13
CA ASN A 63 2.12 0.26 -16.18
C ASN A 63 0.79 1.05 -16.23
N LEU A 64 -0.30 0.43 -16.70
CA LEU A 64 -1.60 1.08 -16.76
C LEU A 64 -2.22 1.13 -15.37
N THR A 65 -2.57 2.32 -14.90
CA THR A 65 -3.25 2.50 -13.61
C THR A 65 -4.71 2.85 -13.84
N LEU A 66 -5.62 2.03 -13.32
CA LEU A 66 -7.06 2.27 -13.39
C LEU A 66 -7.60 2.61 -11.99
N GLY A 67 -8.47 3.61 -11.93
CA GLY A 67 -9.27 3.96 -10.76
C GLY A 67 -10.68 3.41 -10.91
N PHE A 68 -11.10 2.56 -9.99
CA PHE A 68 -12.45 1.98 -9.94
C PHE A 68 -13.24 2.65 -8.84
N ARG A 69 -14.44 3.15 -9.16
CA ARG A 69 -15.34 3.78 -8.19
C ARG A 69 -16.66 3.03 -8.17
N GLY A 70 -17.17 2.75 -6.97
CA GLY A 70 -18.48 2.17 -6.78
C GLY A 70 -19.15 2.73 -5.53
N THR A 71 -20.48 2.73 -5.51
CA THR A 71 -21.26 3.23 -4.37
C THR A 71 -22.20 2.16 -3.82
N PHE A 72 -22.41 2.23 -2.51
CA PHE A 72 -23.38 1.41 -1.79
C PHE A 72 -23.99 2.18 -0.62
N ASN A 73 -25.20 1.81 -0.23
CA ASN A 73 -25.85 2.38 0.95
C ASN A 73 -25.62 1.48 2.16
N ALA A 74 -25.39 2.10 3.33
CA ALA A 74 -25.30 1.42 4.61
C ALA A 74 -25.74 2.34 5.76
N ASP A 75 -26.10 1.73 6.88
CA ASP A 75 -26.23 2.45 8.14
C ASP A 75 -24.87 2.47 8.86
N PRO A 76 -24.56 3.50 9.68
CA PRO A 76 -23.27 3.57 10.39
C PRO A 76 -22.99 2.42 11.36
N HIS A 77 -24.00 1.60 11.66
CA HIS A 77 -23.92 0.46 12.57
C HIS A 77 -23.98 -0.89 11.86
N SER A 78 -24.10 -0.91 10.53
CA SER A 78 -24.08 -2.14 9.75
C SER A 78 -22.69 -2.79 9.77
N GLU A 79 -22.66 -4.11 9.63
CA GLU A 79 -21.42 -4.82 9.29
C GLU A 79 -21.14 -4.64 7.80
N ALA A 80 -20.00 -4.04 7.45
CA ALA A 80 -19.59 -3.87 6.05
C ALA A 80 -18.22 -4.48 5.80
N ILE A 81 -18.16 -5.44 4.87
CA ILE A 81 -16.93 -6.14 4.50
C ILE A 81 -16.67 -5.94 3.01
N LEU A 82 -15.46 -5.52 2.66
CA LEU A 82 -14.99 -5.49 1.29
C LEU A 82 -13.95 -6.58 1.08
N ARG A 83 -14.13 -7.36 0.02
CA ARG A 83 -13.16 -8.35 -0.45
C ARG A 83 -12.57 -7.90 -1.77
N VAL A 84 -11.25 -7.99 -1.90
CA VAL A 84 -10.53 -7.51 -3.09
C VAL A 84 -9.45 -8.51 -3.50
N ALA A 85 -9.44 -8.86 -4.79
CA ALA A 85 -8.32 -9.48 -5.48
C ALA A 85 -7.99 -8.65 -6.71
N ALA A 86 -6.72 -8.54 -7.05
CA ALA A 86 -6.29 -7.77 -8.21
C ALA A 86 -5.01 -8.33 -8.82
N SER A 87 -4.76 -7.91 -10.06
CA SER A 87 -3.47 -7.97 -10.71
C SER A 87 -3.17 -6.57 -11.26
N THR A 88 -2.08 -5.88 -10.88
CA THR A 88 -0.97 -6.39 -10.07
C THR A 88 -1.04 -5.99 -8.59
N VAL A 89 -1.16 -4.70 -8.27
CA VAL A 89 -1.28 -4.18 -6.90
C VAL A 89 -2.34 -3.09 -6.84
N TYR A 90 -2.93 -2.85 -5.67
CA TYR A 90 -3.96 -1.84 -5.48
C TYR A 90 -3.81 -1.01 -4.21
N ARG A 91 -4.48 0.14 -4.20
CA ARG A 91 -4.80 0.95 -3.02
C ARG A 91 -6.31 1.07 -2.89
N LEU A 92 -6.81 0.99 -1.67
CA LEU A 92 -8.23 1.04 -1.33
C LEU A 92 -8.54 2.27 -0.49
N PHE A 93 -9.61 2.96 -0.85
CA PHE A 93 -10.15 4.10 -0.15
C PHE A 93 -11.66 3.92 0.10
N LEU A 94 -12.13 4.42 1.25
CA LEU A 94 -13.54 4.53 1.59
C LEU A 94 -13.84 6.00 1.86
N ASN A 95 -14.74 6.60 1.10
CA ASN A 95 -15.14 7.99 1.24
C ASN A 95 -13.95 8.98 1.19
N GLY A 96 -12.92 8.68 0.40
CA GLY A 96 -11.66 9.44 0.31
C GLY A 96 -10.57 9.03 1.29
N GLU A 97 -10.91 8.31 2.36
CA GLU A 97 -9.96 7.90 3.39
C GLU A 97 -9.26 6.59 3.03
N PHE A 98 -7.94 6.54 3.22
CA PHE A 98 -7.15 5.32 2.96
C PHE A 98 -7.56 4.18 3.92
N VAL A 99 -7.77 2.99 3.36
CA VAL A 99 -8.13 1.77 4.10
C VAL A 99 -7.01 0.75 4.06
N GLY A 100 -6.37 0.57 2.90
CA GLY A 100 -5.31 -0.43 2.76
C GLY A 100 -4.74 -0.57 1.36
N SER A 101 -3.78 -1.48 1.23
CA SER A 101 -3.13 -1.82 -0.03
C SER A 101 -2.89 -3.34 -0.12
N GLY A 102 -2.87 -3.85 -1.35
CA GLY A 102 -2.72 -5.27 -1.60
C GLY A 102 -2.50 -5.58 -3.09
N PRO A 103 -2.79 -6.80 -3.54
CA PRO A 103 -3.08 -7.96 -2.70
C PRO A 103 -1.83 -8.46 -1.98
N ALA A 104 -2.00 -9.36 -1.00
CA ALA A 104 -0.88 -10.20 -0.61
C ALA A 104 -0.35 -10.99 -1.82
N ARG A 105 0.98 -11.05 -1.98
CA ARG A 105 1.64 -11.68 -3.14
C ARG A 105 1.23 -13.14 -3.27
N ALA A 106 1.04 -13.64 -4.49
CA ALA A 106 0.71 -15.04 -4.77
C ALA A 106 1.61 -15.64 -5.86
N GLY A 107 1.57 -16.96 -6.02
CA GLY A 107 2.27 -17.65 -7.11
C GLY A 107 1.56 -17.43 -8.45
N HIS A 108 2.23 -17.78 -9.54
CA HIS A 108 1.68 -17.68 -10.90
C HIS A 108 0.32 -18.38 -11.01
N GLY A 109 -0.67 -17.67 -11.57
CA GLY A 109 -2.02 -18.20 -11.79
C GLY A 109 -2.92 -18.26 -10.55
N TYR A 110 -2.45 -17.78 -9.39
CA TYR A 110 -3.22 -17.68 -8.16
C TYR A 110 -3.25 -16.23 -7.65
N PHE A 111 -4.35 -15.86 -6.99
CA PHE A 111 -4.57 -14.49 -6.52
C PHE A 111 -5.15 -14.51 -5.12
N ARG A 112 -4.55 -13.78 -4.20
CA ARG A 112 -5.04 -13.71 -2.82
C ARG A 112 -6.16 -12.70 -2.71
N VAL A 113 -7.21 -13.09 -1.98
CA VAL A 113 -8.33 -12.23 -1.62
C VAL A 113 -8.04 -11.59 -0.27
N ASP A 114 -7.95 -10.28 -0.28
CA ASP A 114 -7.89 -9.48 0.94
C ASP A 114 -9.29 -9.19 1.45
N ARG A 115 -9.46 -9.22 2.77
CA ARG A 115 -10.69 -8.86 3.47
C ARG A 115 -10.44 -7.60 4.28
N TYR A 116 -11.27 -6.59 4.09
CA TYR A 116 -11.28 -5.35 4.87
C TYR A 116 -12.61 -5.21 5.59
N ASP A 117 -12.54 -4.95 6.89
CA ASP A 117 -13.69 -4.52 7.68
C ASP A 117 -13.82 -3.00 7.55
N LEU A 118 -14.96 -2.55 7.04
CA LEU A 118 -15.27 -1.15 6.78
C LEU A 118 -16.24 -0.58 7.82
N SER A 119 -16.74 -1.40 8.74
CA SER A 119 -17.90 -1.10 9.59
C SER A 119 -17.72 0.17 10.41
N GLU A 120 -16.54 0.37 11.02
CA GLU A 120 -16.24 1.53 11.86
C GLU A 120 -16.06 2.86 11.09
N ARG A 121 -16.07 2.80 9.75
CA ARG A 121 -15.79 3.95 8.87
C ARG A 121 -16.98 4.32 7.97
N LEU A 122 -18.13 3.66 8.17
CA LEU A 122 -19.34 3.91 7.41
C LEU A 122 -19.95 5.27 7.73
N LYS A 123 -20.47 5.93 6.70
CA LYS A 123 -21.37 7.08 6.81
C LYS A 123 -22.81 6.61 6.63
N ALA A 124 -23.76 7.36 7.19
CA ALA A 124 -25.17 7.08 6.99
C ALA A 124 -25.55 7.32 5.51
N GLY A 125 -26.26 6.36 4.92
CA GLY A 125 -26.63 6.42 3.51
C GLY A 125 -25.47 5.99 2.62
N GLU A 126 -25.15 6.81 1.63
CA GLU A 126 -24.23 6.42 0.57
C GLU A 126 -22.76 6.50 1.00
N ASN A 127 -22.03 5.44 0.67
CA ASN A 127 -20.59 5.31 0.83
C ASN A 127 -19.94 5.06 -0.52
N ILE A 128 -18.75 5.61 -0.71
CA ILE A 128 -17.97 5.50 -1.95
C ILE A 128 -16.75 4.62 -1.70
N VAL A 129 -16.63 3.54 -2.46
CA VAL A 129 -15.42 2.73 -2.53
C VAL A 129 -14.63 3.18 -3.75
N ALA A 130 -13.37 3.52 -3.54
CA ALA A 130 -12.43 3.80 -4.61
C ALA A 130 -11.23 2.84 -4.52
N ILE A 131 -10.92 2.17 -5.62
CA ILE A 131 -9.81 1.21 -5.72
C ILE A 131 -8.93 1.63 -6.88
N GLU A 132 -7.67 1.91 -6.61
CA GLU A 132 -6.68 2.18 -7.65
C GLU A 132 -5.88 0.92 -7.88
N VAL A 133 -5.85 0.41 -9.12
CA VAL A 133 -5.12 -0.79 -9.47
C VAL A 133 -4.01 -0.43 -10.46
N ALA A 134 -2.77 -0.71 -10.07
CA ALA A 134 -1.62 -0.60 -10.94
C ALA A 134 -1.37 -1.95 -11.64
N GLY A 135 -1.62 -1.97 -12.95
CA GLY A 135 -1.33 -3.08 -13.84
C GLY A 135 0.07 -2.97 -14.41
N TYR A 136 1.04 -3.66 -13.81
CA TYR A 136 2.44 -3.51 -14.21
C TYR A 136 2.77 -4.24 -15.51
N ASN A 137 2.26 -5.47 -15.70
CA ASN A 137 2.52 -6.29 -16.90
C ASN A 137 4.02 -6.39 -17.28
N VAL A 138 4.88 -6.48 -16.27
CA VAL A 138 6.33 -6.70 -16.42
C VAL A 138 6.85 -7.68 -15.39
N ASN A 139 7.94 -8.37 -15.73
CA ASN A 139 8.59 -9.33 -14.84
C ASN A 139 9.33 -8.62 -13.69
N THR A 140 9.06 -9.00 -12.45
CA THR A 140 9.77 -8.45 -11.27
C THR A 140 10.08 -9.57 -10.28
N TYR A 141 10.76 -9.25 -9.18
CA TYR A 141 11.03 -10.22 -8.13
C TYR A 141 9.86 -10.43 -7.18
N TYR A 142 8.83 -9.58 -7.25
CA TYR A 142 7.73 -9.60 -6.27
C TYR A 142 6.33 -9.53 -6.87
N THR A 143 6.24 -9.36 -8.19
CA THR A 143 5.01 -9.39 -8.98
C THR A 143 5.24 -10.19 -10.26
N THR A 144 4.16 -10.79 -10.74
CA THR A 144 4.15 -11.61 -11.95
C THR A 144 3.78 -10.77 -13.17
N ASP A 145 4.37 -11.10 -14.30
CA ASP A 145 4.02 -10.56 -15.62
C ASP A 145 2.80 -11.32 -16.16
N GLN A 146 1.60 -10.79 -15.88
CA GLN A 146 0.34 -11.43 -16.22
C GLN A 146 -0.78 -10.38 -16.34
N PRO A 147 -1.87 -10.70 -17.06
CA PRO A 147 -2.99 -9.78 -17.25
C PRO A 147 -3.48 -9.11 -15.98
N SER A 148 -3.76 -7.82 -16.08
CA SER A 148 -4.28 -6.98 -15.00
C SER A 148 -5.78 -7.14 -14.87
N PHE A 149 -6.29 -7.07 -13.63
CA PHE A 149 -7.72 -7.11 -13.35
C PHE A 149 -8.02 -6.55 -11.95
N LEU A 150 -9.29 -6.20 -11.74
CA LEU A 150 -9.91 -6.07 -10.42
C LEU A 150 -11.03 -7.09 -10.27
N GLN A 151 -11.09 -7.77 -9.13
CA GLN A 151 -12.24 -8.53 -8.67
C GLN A 151 -12.57 -8.08 -7.25
N ALA A 152 -13.72 -7.45 -7.06
CA ALA A 152 -14.07 -6.87 -5.77
C ALA A 152 -15.55 -7.05 -5.45
N GLU A 153 -15.85 -7.32 -4.17
CA GLU A 153 -17.21 -7.53 -3.65
C GLU A 153 -17.35 -6.89 -2.27
N ALA A 154 -18.35 -6.02 -2.11
CA ALA A 154 -18.74 -5.45 -0.82
C ALA A 154 -20.05 -6.08 -0.34
N THR A 155 -20.07 -6.48 0.94
CA THR A 155 -21.27 -6.95 1.62
C THR A 155 -21.65 -6.01 2.76
N VAL A 156 -22.95 -5.74 2.93
CA VAL A 156 -23.54 -5.07 4.09
C VAL A 156 -24.51 -6.03 4.76
N ASP A 157 -24.31 -6.30 6.05
CA ASP A 157 -25.09 -7.25 6.85
C ASP A 157 -25.25 -8.61 6.12
N GLY A 158 -24.13 -9.10 5.57
CA GLY A 158 -24.04 -10.36 4.83
C GLY A 158 -24.59 -10.34 3.39
N LYS A 159 -25.17 -9.23 2.92
CA LYS A 159 -25.73 -9.12 1.56
C LYS A 159 -24.77 -8.40 0.63
N VAL A 160 -24.50 -8.97 -0.56
CA VAL A 160 -23.70 -8.30 -1.59
C VAL A 160 -24.43 -7.04 -2.08
N VAL A 161 -23.80 -5.88 -1.89
CA VAL A 161 -24.35 -4.57 -2.27
C VAL A 161 -23.59 -3.90 -3.42
N LEU A 162 -22.36 -4.32 -3.68
CA LEU A 162 -21.50 -3.78 -4.73
C LEU A 162 -20.54 -4.90 -5.18
N HIS A 163 -20.36 -5.09 -6.48
CA HIS A 163 -19.41 -6.07 -7.00
C HIS A 163 -18.96 -5.70 -8.42
N THR A 164 -17.82 -6.26 -8.84
CA THR A 164 -17.38 -6.26 -10.24
C THR A 164 -18.14 -7.32 -11.06
N GLY A 165 -18.26 -7.14 -12.37
CA GLY A 165 -18.92 -8.09 -13.27
C GLY A 165 -20.28 -7.65 -13.80
N GLU A 166 -21.06 -8.62 -14.29
CA GLU A 166 -22.39 -8.37 -14.85
C GLU A 166 -23.33 -7.73 -13.81
N ASN A 167 -24.04 -6.66 -14.19
CA ASN A 167 -24.86 -5.84 -13.28
C ASN A 167 -24.09 -5.24 -12.09
N GLY A 168 -22.75 -5.29 -12.12
CA GLY A 168 -21.88 -4.60 -11.18
C GLY A 168 -22.00 -3.09 -11.32
N ARG A 169 -21.74 -2.36 -10.22
CA ARG A 169 -21.85 -0.89 -10.15
C ARG A 169 -20.51 -0.19 -9.99
N PHE A 170 -19.43 -0.83 -10.45
CA PHE A 170 -18.14 -0.17 -10.58
C PHE A 170 -18.05 0.50 -11.95
N GLU A 171 -17.78 1.79 -11.94
CA GLU A 171 -17.22 2.50 -13.09
C GLU A 171 -15.70 2.56 -12.93
N ALA A 172 -14.99 2.76 -14.04
CA ALA A 172 -13.53 2.90 -14.00
C ALA A 172 -13.06 4.04 -14.89
N THR A 173 -11.95 4.66 -14.51
CA THR A 173 -11.22 5.67 -15.27
C THR A 173 -9.76 5.27 -15.36
N GLU A 174 -9.06 5.75 -16.37
CA GLU A 174 -7.60 5.77 -16.35
C GLU A 174 -7.11 6.85 -15.38
N ILE A 175 -6.13 6.54 -14.54
CA ILE A 175 -5.45 7.52 -13.69
C ILE A 175 -4.22 8.01 -14.45
N ARG A 176 -4.39 9.09 -15.22
CA ARG A 176 -3.34 9.68 -16.06
C ARG A 176 -2.29 10.45 -15.26
N GLU A 177 -2.65 10.82 -14.04
CA GLU A 177 -1.79 11.54 -13.12
C GLU A 177 -0.56 10.72 -12.72
N ARG A 178 -0.67 9.38 -12.68
CA ARG A 178 0.49 8.48 -12.53
C ARG A 178 0.99 8.10 -13.91
N LEU A 179 2.12 8.68 -14.33
CA LEU A 179 2.62 8.52 -15.69
C LEU A 179 2.91 7.06 -16.00
N GLN A 180 2.41 6.63 -17.16
CA GLN A 180 2.54 5.27 -17.62
C GLN A 180 3.93 5.00 -18.21
N LYS A 181 4.39 5.84 -19.15
CA LYS A 181 5.65 5.63 -19.87
C LYS A 181 6.83 6.24 -19.14
N VAL A 182 7.19 5.61 -18.03
CA VAL A 182 8.35 5.95 -17.21
C VAL A 182 9.32 4.78 -17.18
N GLU A 183 10.57 5.04 -16.81
CA GLU A 183 11.60 4.01 -16.78
C GLU A 183 11.28 2.89 -15.78
N ARG A 184 11.88 1.72 -16.02
CA ARG A 184 11.94 0.65 -15.01
C ARG A 184 12.71 1.14 -13.80
N TYR A 185 12.15 0.95 -12.61
CA TYR A 185 12.80 1.35 -11.37
C TYR A 185 14.11 0.57 -11.15
N SER A 186 14.08 -0.74 -11.37
CA SER A 186 15.27 -1.58 -11.29
C SER A 186 15.02 -2.93 -11.96
N PHE A 187 16.02 -3.82 -11.93
CA PHE A 187 15.83 -5.21 -12.34
C PHE A 187 14.79 -5.97 -11.47
N GLN A 188 14.60 -5.55 -10.22
CA GLN A 188 13.79 -6.26 -9.23
C GLN A 188 12.38 -5.70 -9.09
N ARG A 189 12.18 -4.44 -9.49
CA ARG A 189 10.94 -3.67 -9.29
C ARG A 189 10.35 -3.23 -10.64
N PRO A 190 9.06 -2.90 -10.69
CA PRO A 190 8.40 -2.52 -11.94
C PRO A 190 8.87 -1.12 -12.38
N PHE A 191 7.99 -0.13 -12.38
CA PHE A 191 8.25 1.19 -12.90
C PHE A 191 8.57 2.17 -11.78
N THR A 192 9.40 3.17 -12.06
CA THR A 192 9.53 4.35 -11.20
C THR A 192 8.19 5.07 -11.16
N GLU A 193 7.89 5.81 -10.10
CA GLU A 193 6.67 6.62 -10.05
C GLU A 193 6.99 8.08 -10.38
N TYR A 194 6.24 8.64 -11.33
CA TYR A 194 6.25 10.06 -11.65
C TYR A 194 4.80 10.52 -11.75
N TYR A 195 4.49 11.63 -11.08
CA TYR A 195 3.13 12.12 -10.97
C TYR A 195 2.99 13.52 -11.56
N ARG A 196 2.01 13.73 -12.43
CA ARG A 196 1.55 15.06 -12.88
C ARG A 196 0.18 15.28 -12.25
N LEU A 197 0.15 15.96 -11.11
CA LEU A 197 -1.08 16.18 -10.33
C LEU A 197 -1.66 17.57 -10.64
N GLU A 198 -2.98 17.65 -10.74
CA GLU A 198 -3.75 18.89 -10.76
C GLU A 198 -4.60 19.01 -9.49
N GLU A 199 -5.09 20.22 -9.20
CA GLU A 199 -6.00 20.42 -8.08
C GLU A 199 -7.24 19.53 -8.22
N GLY A 200 -7.53 18.75 -7.18
CA GLY A 200 -8.69 17.86 -7.15
C GLY A 200 -8.53 16.51 -7.84
N TYR A 201 -7.31 16.11 -8.22
CA TYR A 201 -7.01 14.82 -8.85
C TYR A 201 -7.58 13.59 -8.13
N ASP A 202 -7.81 13.68 -6.81
CA ASP A 202 -8.31 12.60 -5.96
C ASP A 202 -9.77 12.74 -5.54
N GLN A 203 -10.46 13.82 -5.92
CA GLN A 203 -11.83 14.10 -5.47
C GLN A 203 -12.82 13.01 -5.90
N TRP A 204 -12.55 12.30 -6.99
CA TRP A 204 -13.37 11.17 -7.43
C TRP A 204 -13.47 10.07 -6.36
N ARG A 205 -12.50 9.95 -5.45
CA ARG A 205 -12.48 8.95 -4.37
C ARG A 205 -13.53 9.22 -3.28
N SER A 206 -14.05 10.45 -3.19
CA SER A 206 -14.96 10.91 -2.13
C SER A 206 -16.19 11.67 -2.62
N ASP A 207 -16.25 12.03 -3.90
CA ASP A 207 -17.35 12.77 -4.51
C ASP A 207 -17.87 12.05 -5.75
N LYS A 208 -19.07 11.45 -5.64
CA LYS A 208 -19.72 10.77 -6.77
C LYS A 208 -20.19 11.70 -7.87
N THR A 209 -20.33 13.00 -7.59
CA THR A 209 -20.81 13.98 -8.57
C THR A 209 -19.71 14.34 -9.58
N ARG A 210 -18.44 14.03 -9.24
CA ARG A 210 -17.34 14.10 -10.19
C ARG A 210 -17.56 13.09 -11.31
N THR A 211 -17.73 13.62 -12.52
CA THR A 211 -17.81 12.80 -13.74
C THR A 211 -16.45 12.23 -14.06
N LEU A 212 -16.40 10.94 -14.38
CA LEU A 212 -15.19 10.24 -14.80
C LEU A 212 -15.19 10.08 -16.32
N GLU A 213 -14.01 10.19 -16.94
CA GLU A 213 -13.81 9.73 -18.32
C GLU A 213 -13.78 8.20 -18.29
N THR A 214 -14.96 7.58 -18.40
CA THR A 214 -15.09 6.15 -18.10
C THR A 214 -14.43 5.28 -19.17
N VAL A 215 -13.65 4.28 -18.74
CA VAL A 215 -13.20 3.19 -19.60
C VAL A 215 -14.22 2.05 -19.58
N LYS A 216 -14.42 1.40 -20.73
CA LYS A 216 -15.33 0.25 -20.82
C LYS A 216 -14.70 -0.96 -20.12
N LEU A 217 -15.35 -1.42 -19.05
CA LEU A 217 -14.97 -2.64 -18.35
C LEU A 217 -15.56 -3.88 -19.04
N VAL A 218 -14.75 -4.93 -19.16
CA VAL A 218 -15.18 -6.24 -19.66
C VAL A 218 -14.86 -7.33 -18.65
N PRO A 219 -15.75 -8.33 -18.48
CA PRO A 219 -15.42 -9.53 -17.73
C PRO A 219 -14.22 -10.26 -18.34
N MET A 220 -13.35 -10.76 -17.49
CA MET A 220 -12.20 -11.59 -17.84
C MET A 220 -12.45 -13.06 -17.43
N PRO A 221 -11.64 -14.01 -17.93
CA PRO A 221 -11.69 -15.40 -17.46
C PRO A 221 -11.55 -15.47 -15.94
N LEU A 222 -12.27 -16.43 -15.33
CA LEU A 222 -12.17 -16.69 -13.89
C LEU A 222 -10.74 -17.03 -13.49
N VAL A 223 -10.35 -16.59 -12.30
CA VAL A 223 -9.01 -16.82 -11.74
C VAL A 223 -9.06 -17.71 -10.51
N ASN A 224 -7.93 -18.34 -10.17
CA ASN A 224 -7.84 -19.15 -8.95
C ASN A 224 -7.61 -18.23 -7.75
N LEU A 225 -8.63 -18.13 -6.89
CA LEU A 225 -8.56 -17.34 -5.67
C LEU A 225 -8.01 -18.17 -4.50
N LEU A 226 -7.23 -17.51 -3.65
CA LEU A 226 -6.72 -18.04 -2.38
C LEU A 226 -7.12 -17.09 -1.25
N PRO A 227 -7.32 -17.59 -0.01
CA PRO A 227 -7.37 -16.72 1.15
C PRO A 227 -6.03 -15.97 1.30
N ARG A 228 -6.06 -14.79 1.91
CA ARG A 228 -4.85 -13.96 2.12
C ARG A 228 -3.69 -14.72 2.76
N GLY A 229 -3.96 -15.48 3.83
CA GLY A 229 -2.97 -16.34 4.50
C GLY A 229 -1.80 -15.62 5.19
N VAL A 230 -1.87 -14.30 5.31
CA VAL A 230 -0.93 -13.44 6.06
C VAL A 230 -1.70 -12.25 6.64
N ASP A 231 -1.16 -11.67 7.71
CA ASP A 231 -1.80 -10.52 8.35
C ASP A 231 -1.88 -9.29 7.44
N GLN A 232 -2.85 -8.42 7.72
CA GLN A 232 -2.91 -7.10 7.11
C GLN A 232 -1.80 -6.21 7.71
N PRO A 233 -1.10 -5.38 6.92
CA PRO A 233 -0.23 -4.35 7.45
C PRO A 233 -1.04 -3.40 8.34
N ALA A 234 -0.40 -2.89 9.40
CA ALA A 234 -1.05 -1.94 10.32
C ALA A 234 -1.22 -0.54 9.73
N TYR A 235 -0.47 -0.20 8.66
CA TYR A 235 -0.42 1.13 8.05
C TYR A 235 -0.18 2.26 9.06
N THR A 236 0.62 1.99 10.10
CA THR A 236 0.94 2.98 11.13
C THR A 236 1.60 4.19 10.50
N LEU A 237 1.03 5.38 10.74
CA LEU A 237 1.61 6.63 10.29
C LEU A 237 2.89 6.91 11.08
N LEU A 238 4.02 6.88 10.40
CA LEU A 238 5.31 7.27 10.96
C LEU A 238 5.61 8.71 10.60
N LYS A 239 6.13 9.47 11.57
CA LYS A 239 6.62 10.83 11.37
C LYS A 239 8.15 10.82 11.47
N PRO A 240 8.84 11.75 10.78
CA PRO A 240 10.25 11.95 11.04
C PRO A 240 10.48 12.19 12.54
N VAL A 241 11.60 11.69 13.06
CA VAL A 241 12.05 11.98 14.42
C VAL A 241 12.95 13.23 14.44
N GLN A 242 13.57 13.56 13.31
CA GLN A 242 14.54 14.64 13.21
C GLN A 242 14.55 15.28 11.82
N LEU A 243 14.67 16.61 11.80
CA LEU A 243 15.12 17.35 10.64
C LEU A 243 16.66 17.32 10.65
N TYR A 244 17.24 16.45 9.84
CA TYR A 244 18.66 16.13 9.87
C TYR A 244 19.52 17.25 9.29
N SER A 245 19.23 17.64 8.04
CA SER A 245 19.97 18.70 7.36
C SER A 245 19.10 19.47 6.37
N ARG A 246 19.55 20.66 5.99
CA ARG A 246 18.99 21.45 4.87
C ARG A 246 20.10 21.89 3.95
N GLY A 247 19.74 22.26 2.73
CA GLY A 247 20.74 22.73 1.79
C GLY A 247 20.14 23.19 0.47
N THR A 248 21.03 23.53 -0.44
CA THR A 248 20.71 23.90 -1.82
C THR A 248 21.38 22.96 -2.80
N PHE A 249 20.79 22.82 -3.97
CA PHE A 249 21.39 22.14 -5.11
C PHE A 249 21.44 23.06 -6.34
N ALA A 250 22.22 22.68 -7.33
CA ALA A 250 22.24 23.30 -8.64
C ALA A 250 22.08 22.23 -9.71
N SER A 251 21.49 22.60 -10.84
CA SER A 251 21.38 21.73 -11.99
C SER A 251 22.67 21.78 -12.80
N LYS A 252 23.28 20.64 -13.07
CA LYS A 252 24.46 20.51 -13.94
C LYS A 252 24.37 19.23 -14.77
N ILE A 253 24.25 19.40 -16.08
CA ILE A 253 24.26 18.27 -17.01
C ILE A 253 25.64 17.59 -16.95
N PRO A 254 25.71 16.27 -16.67
CA PRO A 254 26.96 15.54 -16.69
C PRO A 254 27.48 15.40 -18.12
N GLY A 255 28.81 15.28 -18.29
CA GLY A 255 29.39 15.04 -19.61
C GLY A 255 28.94 13.71 -20.24
N GLN A 256 28.54 12.74 -19.40
CA GLN A 256 27.94 11.48 -19.79
C GLN A 256 26.99 11.00 -18.71
N TYR A 257 25.77 10.63 -19.09
CA TYR A 257 24.83 9.98 -18.17
C TYR A 257 25.22 8.53 -17.93
N TYR A 258 25.22 8.12 -16.67
CA TYR A 258 25.18 6.72 -16.30
C TYR A 258 23.78 6.18 -16.61
N LYS A 259 23.73 5.12 -17.43
CA LYS A 259 22.48 4.44 -17.79
C LYS A 259 22.60 2.99 -17.39
N ASP A 260 21.86 2.60 -16.35
CA ASP A 260 21.91 1.22 -15.88
C ASP A 260 21.04 0.30 -16.75
N ARG A 261 21.21 -1.00 -16.58
CA ARG A 261 20.52 -2.04 -17.35
C ARG A 261 18.99 -1.94 -17.30
N SER A 262 18.41 -1.39 -16.23
CA SER A 262 16.96 -1.18 -16.12
C SER A 262 16.44 -0.23 -17.20
N LEU A 263 17.24 0.76 -17.58
CA LEU A 263 16.92 1.77 -18.57
C LEU A 263 17.20 1.29 -20.00
N VAL A 264 18.34 0.62 -20.23
CA VAL A 264 18.83 0.35 -21.60
C VAL A 264 18.64 -1.08 -22.11
N ASN A 265 18.43 -2.08 -21.24
CA ASN A 265 18.33 -3.48 -21.67
C ASN A 265 16.88 -3.97 -21.83
N ILE A 266 15.96 -3.07 -22.19
CA ILE A 266 14.55 -3.40 -22.40
C ILE A 266 14.41 -4.39 -23.57
N SER A 267 13.68 -5.47 -23.34
CA SER A 267 13.47 -6.55 -24.30
C SER A 267 12.21 -7.35 -23.95
N GLU A 268 11.87 -8.36 -24.76
CA GLU A 268 10.77 -9.28 -24.44
C GLU A 268 10.99 -10.04 -23.12
N GLN A 269 12.24 -10.32 -22.74
CA GLN A 269 12.59 -11.03 -21.50
C GLN A 269 12.71 -10.09 -20.30
N PHE A 270 13.02 -8.82 -20.53
CA PHE A 270 13.10 -7.79 -19.51
C PHE A 270 12.22 -6.61 -19.94
N LYS A 271 10.92 -6.78 -19.73
CA LYS A 271 9.91 -5.86 -20.24
C LYS A 271 10.03 -4.49 -19.59
N GLY A 272 9.61 -3.47 -20.32
CA GLY A 272 9.56 -2.06 -19.93
C GLY A 272 9.36 -1.21 -21.19
N TYR A 273 9.38 0.10 -21.03
CA TYR A 273 9.37 1.02 -22.18
C TYR A 273 10.80 1.33 -22.59
N PRO A 274 11.15 1.25 -23.90
CA PRO A 274 12.46 1.68 -24.37
C PRO A 274 12.64 3.19 -24.17
N GLU A 275 13.88 3.65 -24.06
CA GLU A 275 14.21 5.06 -23.74
C GLU A 275 13.51 6.07 -24.67
N THR A 276 13.35 5.73 -25.96
CA THR A 276 12.69 6.58 -26.96
C THR A 276 11.20 6.78 -26.74
N GLU A 277 10.58 5.98 -25.87
CA GLU A 277 9.15 6.05 -25.54
C GLU A 277 8.88 6.71 -24.19
N LEU A 278 9.92 6.99 -23.39
CA LEU A 278 9.75 7.52 -22.05
C LEU A 278 9.29 8.97 -22.07
N GLU A 279 8.27 9.28 -21.27
CA GLU A 279 7.81 10.64 -21.00
C GLU A 279 8.61 11.33 -19.89
N ALA A 280 9.25 10.55 -19.02
CA ALA A 280 10.11 11.04 -17.95
C ALA A 280 11.23 10.03 -17.65
N VAL A 281 12.42 10.54 -17.36
CA VAL A 281 13.62 9.74 -17.01
C VAL A 281 14.23 10.21 -15.67
N PRO A 282 13.58 9.90 -14.53
CA PRO A 282 14.04 10.31 -13.19
C PRO A 282 15.52 10.00 -12.90
N SER A 283 16.04 8.87 -13.36
CA SER A 283 17.43 8.43 -13.16
C SER A 283 18.46 9.34 -13.84
N GLN A 284 18.10 9.99 -14.94
CA GLN A 284 18.95 10.99 -15.57
C GLN A 284 18.82 12.32 -14.83
N ARG A 285 17.59 12.71 -14.47
CA ARG A 285 17.35 13.97 -13.76
C ARG A 285 18.08 14.04 -12.43
N ILE A 286 18.12 12.96 -11.65
CA ILE A 286 18.84 12.93 -10.38
C ILE A 286 20.36 13.14 -10.54
N GLN A 287 20.95 12.69 -11.66
CA GLN A 287 22.36 12.89 -11.97
C GLN A 287 22.71 14.36 -12.28
N GLU A 288 21.70 15.18 -12.57
CA GLU A 288 21.88 16.61 -12.79
C GLU A 288 21.83 17.42 -11.50
N LEU A 289 21.34 16.84 -10.40
CA LEU A 289 21.17 17.54 -9.13
C LEU A 289 22.48 17.48 -8.33
N GLN A 290 23.24 18.57 -8.33
CA GLN A 290 24.48 18.68 -7.56
C GLN A 290 24.24 19.47 -6.27
N THR A 291 24.47 18.85 -5.10
CA THR A 291 24.46 19.57 -3.82
C THR A 291 25.51 20.70 -3.82
N VAL A 292 25.07 21.91 -3.49
CA VAL A 292 25.92 23.11 -3.38
C VAL A 292 26.20 23.43 -1.92
N THR A 293 25.15 23.42 -1.10
CA THR A 293 25.27 23.63 0.35
C THR A 293 24.55 22.50 1.09
N LYS A 294 25.08 22.10 2.25
CA LYS A 294 24.45 21.18 3.20
C LYS A 294 24.83 21.62 4.60
N GLU A 295 23.85 22.02 5.38
CA GLU A 295 23.98 22.37 6.79
C GLU A 295 23.31 21.30 7.64
N SER A 296 24.07 20.72 8.58
CA SER A 296 23.53 19.78 9.57
C SER A 296 22.80 20.55 10.67
N LEU A 297 21.52 20.23 10.87
CA LEU A 297 20.66 20.87 11.87
C LEU A 297 20.50 19.98 13.10
N ASN A 298 20.22 18.70 12.88
CA ASN A 298 19.95 17.71 13.91
C ASN A 298 18.87 18.12 14.94
N THR A 299 17.83 18.82 14.48
CA THR A 299 16.77 19.32 15.36
C THR A 299 15.63 18.31 15.44
N PRO A 300 15.08 18.00 16.63
CA PRO A 300 13.91 17.15 16.77
C PRO A 300 12.76 17.62 15.89
N TYR A 301 12.13 16.69 15.18
CA TYR A 301 10.98 16.99 14.34
C TYR A 301 9.70 16.96 15.17
N VAL A 302 8.95 18.05 15.17
CA VAL A 302 7.63 18.13 15.81
C VAL A 302 6.58 18.00 14.73
N GLY A 303 5.50 17.25 14.96
CA GLY A 303 4.50 16.98 13.93
C GLY A 303 3.76 18.21 13.38
N SER A 304 3.90 19.39 14.01
CA SER A 304 3.41 20.68 13.51
C SER A 304 4.45 21.48 12.73
N THR A 305 5.67 20.95 12.55
CA THR A 305 6.75 21.61 11.84
C THR A 305 6.44 21.63 10.33
N THR A 306 6.19 22.84 9.82
CA THR A 306 6.21 23.10 8.38
C THR A 306 7.64 23.21 7.88
N ILE A 307 7.90 22.62 6.71
CA ILE A 307 9.18 22.77 6.00
C ILE A 307 8.90 23.61 4.77
N ASP A 308 9.35 24.86 4.80
CA ASP A 308 9.31 25.73 3.65
C ASP A 308 10.52 25.42 2.76
N LEU A 309 10.28 25.21 1.48
CA LEU A 309 11.31 24.99 0.46
C LEU A 309 11.14 26.02 -0.64
N LYS A 310 12.21 26.73 -0.98
CA LYS A 310 12.29 27.53 -2.20
C LYS A 310 12.83 26.69 -3.36
N THR A 311 12.78 27.25 -4.57
CA THR A 311 13.43 26.68 -5.74
C THR A 311 14.88 26.32 -5.42
N ASN A 312 15.27 25.09 -5.74
CA ASN A 312 16.61 24.53 -5.53
C ASN A 312 17.02 24.31 -4.06
N GLU A 313 16.08 24.28 -3.12
CA GLU A 313 16.33 23.89 -1.73
C GLU A 313 15.90 22.43 -1.47
N PHE A 314 16.53 21.79 -0.49
CA PHE A 314 16.14 20.47 0.00
C PHE A 314 16.20 20.40 1.53
N SER A 315 15.45 19.45 2.09
CA SER A 315 15.53 19.05 3.50
C SER A 315 15.68 17.53 3.59
N ILE A 316 16.52 17.05 4.50
CA ILE A 316 16.68 15.63 4.81
C ILE A 316 15.98 15.35 6.14
N LEU A 317 15.06 14.39 6.11
CA LEU A 317 14.27 13.96 7.26
C LEU A 317 14.71 12.58 7.68
N ASP A 318 15.02 12.45 8.96
CA ASP A 318 15.41 11.18 9.56
C ASP A 318 14.20 10.58 10.29
N PHE A 319 13.89 9.32 9.98
CA PHE A 319 12.83 8.53 10.60
C PHE A 319 13.34 7.64 11.74
N GLY A 320 14.64 7.68 12.04
CA GLY A 320 15.31 7.03 13.15
C GLY A 320 15.62 5.55 12.91
N ILE A 321 14.82 4.88 12.09
CA ILE A 321 14.99 3.47 11.73
C ILE A 321 14.56 3.21 10.28
N ASN A 322 15.19 2.24 9.64
CA ASN A 322 14.80 1.79 8.30
C ASN A 322 13.45 1.09 8.36
N GLN A 323 12.53 1.54 7.52
CA GLN A 323 11.14 1.08 7.48
C GLN A 323 10.74 0.76 6.05
N THR A 324 9.66 0.00 5.90
CA THR A 324 9.02 -0.25 4.60
C THR A 324 7.60 0.30 4.64
N GLY A 325 7.21 1.01 3.59
CA GLY A 325 5.87 1.58 3.50
C GLY A 325 5.74 2.53 2.31
N PHE A 326 4.84 3.50 2.47
CA PHE A 326 4.59 4.54 1.49
C PHE A 326 5.08 5.88 2.04
N ILE A 327 5.55 6.75 1.15
CA ILE A 327 5.81 8.15 1.49
C ILE A 327 4.47 8.88 1.45
N GLY A 328 4.16 9.60 2.53
CA GLY A 328 3.00 10.47 2.62
C GLY A 328 3.43 11.90 2.98
N ALA A 329 2.88 12.89 2.30
CA ALA A 329 3.13 14.29 2.57
C ALA A 329 1.89 15.14 2.28
N VAL A 330 1.73 16.23 3.04
CA VAL A 330 0.81 17.31 2.71
C VAL A 330 1.63 18.44 2.15
N ILE A 331 1.46 18.74 0.86
CA ILE A 331 2.23 19.76 0.16
C ILE A 331 1.28 20.90 -0.21
N ARG A 332 1.72 22.13 0.05
CA ARG A 332 1.08 23.34 -0.46
C ARG A 332 2.03 24.02 -1.44
N CYS A 333 1.60 24.13 -2.69
CA CYS A 333 2.34 24.87 -3.71
C CYS A 333 1.63 26.20 -3.98
N THR A 334 2.39 27.29 -4.09
CA THR A 334 1.85 28.61 -4.47
C THR A 334 1.86 28.85 -5.98
N GLU A 335 2.55 27.99 -6.73
CA GLU A 335 2.72 27.99 -8.17
C GLU A 335 3.00 26.55 -8.66
N PRO A 336 2.93 26.24 -9.97
CA PRO A 336 3.33 24.93 -10.48
C PRO A 336 4.73 24.54 -10.01
N THR A 337 4.86 23.38 -9.36
CA THR A 337 6.09 22.98 -8.66
C THR A 337 6.40 21.52 -8.91
N GLU A 338 7.68 21.21 -9.18
CA GLU A 338 8.19 19.84 -9.20
C GLU A 338 8.82 19.52 -7.83
N VAL A 339 8.33 18.48 -7.17
CA VAL A 339 8.85 18.02 -5.86
C VAL A 339 9.44 16.63 -6.03
N TRP A 340 10.66 16.45 -5.51
CA TRP A 340 11.38 15.17 -5.55
C TRP A 340 11.44 14.56 -4.16
N PHE A 341 10.93 13.33 -4.04
CA PHE A 341 11.14 12.51 -2.87
C PHE A 341 12.28 11.54 -3.14
N HIS A 342 13.41 11.76 -2.48
CA HIS A 342 14.53 10.82 -2.45
C HIS A 342 14.59 10.17 -1.07
N PHE A 343 14.86 8.87 -1.04
CA PHE A 343 15.03 8.11 0.20
C PHE A 343 16.28 7.25 0.09
N ASP A 344 16.95 7.07 1.22
CA ASP A 344 18.15 6.27 1.36
C ASP A 344 18.08 5.55 2.72
N GLU A 345 18.76 4.43 2.83
CA GLU A 345 18.94 3.69 4.08
C GLU A 345 20.10 4.25 4.93
N MET A 346 20.82 5.25 4.40
CA MET A 346 21.97 5.92 5.01
C MET A 346 21.88 7.45 4.92
N LEU A 347 22.48 8.17 5.87
CA LEU A 347 22.47 9.65 5.98
C LEU A 347 23.78 10.33 5.59
#